data_AF-X1B8P9-F1
#
_entry.id   AF-X1B8P9-F1
#
_cell.length_a   1.000
_cell.length_b   1.000
_cell.length_c   1.000
_cell.angle_alpha   90.00
_cell.angle_beta   90.00
_cell.angle_gamma   90.00
#
_symmetry.space_group_name_H-M   'P 1'
#
loop_
_entity.id
_entity.type
_entity.pdbx_description
1 polymer ?
#
loop_
_entity_poly.entity_id
_entity_poly.type
_entity_poly.pdbx_seq_one_letter_code
_entity_poly.pdbx_strand_id
1 'polypeptide(L)' 'MKILVIASTLDLKYRLGCTPSWWQLLKALHETGNEVIVIPYLGRPVKSLWWRTYKNPCAGESIIFNSYLDRKKKKGKLPG' A
#
# COMPACT_ATOMS: atom_id res chain seq x y z
N MET A 1 8.08 -1.13 -20.89
CA MET A 1 6.61 -1.24 -21.08
C MET A 1 5.90 -0.46 -19.96
N LYS A 2 4.57 -0.26 -20.04
CA LYS A 2 3.79 0.31 -18.93
C LYS A 2 3.14 -0.80 -18.12
N ILE A 3 3.38 -0.82 -16.82
CA ILE A 3 2.88 -1.86 -15.91
C ILE A 3 1.97 -1.21 -14.87
N LEU A 4 0.71 -1.64 -14.84
CA LEU A 4 -0.24 -1.26 -13.80
C LEU A 4 -0.29 -2.35 -12.72
N VAL A 5 -0.01 -1.99 -11.48
CA VAL A 5 -0.01 -2.90 -10.34
C VAL A 5 -1.04 -2.44 -9.30
N ILE A 6 -1.91 -3.36 -8.90
CA ILE A 6 -2.82 -3.16 -7.77
C ILE A 6 -2.17 -3.84 -6.57
N ALA A 7 -1.78 -3.05 -5.58
CA ALA A 7 -1.11 -3.55 -4.38
C ALA A 7 -2.03 -3.45 -3.16
N SER A 8 -1.89 -4.40 -2.22
CA SER A 8 -2.65 -4.38 -0.97
C SER A 8 -2.40 -3.09 -0.20
N THR A 9 -1.14 -2.75 0.06
CA THR A 9 -0.71 -1.45 0.58
C THR A 9 0.70 -1.14 0.08
N LEU A 10 1.02 0.15 0.03
CA LEU A 10 2.39 0.64 -0.19
C LEU A 10 2.98 1.28 1.07
N ASP A 11 2.17 1.52 2.10
CA ASP A 11 2.63 2.18 3.31
C ASP A 11 3.20 1.14 4.29
N LEU A 12 4.51 1.21 4.50
CA LEU A 12 5.27 0.32 5.38
C LEU A 12 4.81 0.42 6.85
N LYS A 13 4.06 1.47 7.23
CA LYS A 13 3.51 1.62 8.58
C LYS A 13 2.49 0.54 8.95
N TYR A 14 1.80 -0.04 7.97
CA TYR A 14 0.83 -1.10 8.23
C TYR A 14 1.47 -2.43 8.64
N ARG A 15 2.81 -2.56 8.53
CA ARG A 15 3.59 -3.76 8.91
C ARG A 15 3.02 -5.07 8.34
N LEU A 16 2.34 -5.01 7.20
CA LEU A 16 1.95 -6.20 6.45
C LEU A 16 3.22 -6.82 5.87
N GLY A 17 3.49 -8.08 6.20
CA GLY A 17 4.78 -8.71 5.90
C GLY A 17 5.16 -8.72 4.41
N CYS A 18 4.17 -8.65 3.51
CA CYS A 18 4.42 -8.64 2.06
C CYS A 18 4.76 -7.25 1.49
N THR A 19 4.52 -6.15 2.21
CA THR A 19 4.74 -4.79 1.69
C THR A 19 6.19 -4.51 1.29
N PRO A 20 7.22 -4.88 2.08
CA PRO A 20 8.61 -4.71 1.66
C PRO A 20 8.96 -5.49 0.39
N SER A 21 8.43 -6.70 0.23
CA SER A 21 8.64 -7.52 -0.97
C SER A 21 8.04 -6.86 -2.22
N TRP A 22 6.85 -6.25 -2.09
CA TRP A 22 6.27 -5.44 -3.17
C TRP A 22 7.17 -4.28 -3.56
N TRP A 23 7.76 -3.58 -2.59
CA TRP A 23 8.67 -2.47 -2.87
C TRP A 23 9.90 -2.93 -3.67
N GLN A 24 10.51 -4.05 -3.31
CA GLN A 24 11.68 -4.57 -4.03
C GLN A 24 11.32 -5.02 -5.45
N LEU A 25 10.20 -5.71 -5.62
CA LEU A 25 9.73 -6.15 -6.94
C LEU A 25 9.44 -4.96 -7.86
N LEU A 26 8.68 -3.97 -7.37
CA LEU A 26 8.31 -2.78 -8.15
C LEU A 26 9.54 -1.94 -8.51
N LYS A 27 10.50 -1.83 -7.60
CA LYS A 27 11.78 -1.18 -7.85
C LYS A 27 12.56 -1.91 -8.96
N ALA A 28 12.70 -3.24 -8.88
CA ALA A 28 13.38 -4.01 -9.91
C ALA A 28 12.70 -3.89 -11.28
N LEU A 29 11.36 -3.86 -11.33
CA LEU A 29 10.61 -3.61 -12.56
C LEU A 29 10.88 -2.23 -13.16
N HIS A 30 11.03 -1.20 -12.32
CA HIS A 30 11.42 0.13 -12.79
C HIS A 30 12.88 0.17 -13.28
N GLU A 31 13.81 -0.43 -12.54
CA GLU A 31 15.24 -0.46 -12.90
C GLU A 31 15.53 -1.23 -14.20
N THR A 32 14.65 -2.16 -14.58
CA THR A 32 14.68 -2.82 -15.91
C THR A 32 14.11 -1.96 -17.04
N GLY A 33 13.74 -0.70 -16.77
CA GLY A 33 13.30 0.27 -17.77
C GLY A 33 11.78 0.33 -18.00
N ASN A 34 10.97 -0.20 -17.07
CA ASN A 34 9.51 -0.13 -17.18
C ASN A 34 8.92 1.09 -16.47
N GLU A 35 7.88 1.68 -17.06
CA GLU A 35 7.05 2.67 -16.36
C GLU A 35 6.08 1.91 -15.45
N VAL A 36 6.34 1.96 -14.15
CA VAL A 36 5.53 1.29 -13.13
C VAL A 36 4.52 2.27 -12.55
N ILE A 37 3.25 1.86 -12.58
CA ILE A 37 2.12 2.60 -12.04
C ILE A 37 1.46 1.73 -10.97
N VAL A 38 1.32 2.26 -9.75
CA VAL A 38 0.81 1.47 -8.63
C VAL A 38 -0.40 2.13 -7.99
N ILE A 39 -1.42 1.32 -7.71
CA ILE A 39 -2.65 1.74 -7.00
C ILE A 39 -2.74 0.91 -5.71
N PRO A 40 -2.63 1.53 -4.52
CA PRO A 40 -2.84 0.83 -3.27
C PRO A 40 -4.33 0.68 -2.97
N TYR A 41 -4.71 -0.41 -2.31
CA TYR A 41 -6.07 -0.66 -1.82
C TYR A 41 -6.28 -0.21 -0.35
N LEU A 42 -5.25 -0.37 0.49
CA LEU A 42 -5.26 0.02 1.90
C LEU A 42 -4.40 1.27 2.10
N GLY A 43 -5.01 2.28 2.73
CA GLY A 43 -4.31 3.49 3.13
C GLY A 43 -4.15 4.51 2.01
N ARG A 44 -3.23 5.45 2.21
CA ARG A 44 -3.00 6.56 1.28
C ARG A 44 -1.94 6.19 0.23
N PRO A 45 -1.98 6.80 -0.96
CA PRO A 45 -0.90 6.68 -1.92
C PRO A 45 0.41 7.18 -1.32
N VAL A 46 1.49 6.42 -1.54
CA VAL A 46 2.83 6.75 -1.06
C VAL A 46 3.65 7.27 -2.23
N LYS A 47 4.35 8.39 -2.06
CA LYS A 47 5.29 8.90 -3.07
C LYS A 47 6.52 8.01 -3.12
N SER A 48 6.96 7.68 -4.32
CA SER A 48 8.15 6.87 -4.58
C SER A 48 9.05 7.54 -5.62
N LEU A 49 10.33 7.20 -5.58
CA LEU A 49 11.31 7.57 -6.61
C LEU A 49 11.23 6.66 -7.84
N TRP A 50 10.73 5.42 -7.67
CA TRP A 50 10.78 4.37 -8.70
C TRP A 50 9.44 4.11 -9.40
N TRP A 51 8.32 4.66 -8.94
CA TRP A 51 7.04 4.45 -9.61
C TRP A 51 6.10 5.62 -9.37
N ARG A 52 5.11 5.73 -10.26
CA ARG A 52 3.99 6.66 -10.08
C ARG A 52 2.89 5.98 -9.28
N THR A 53 2.28 6.73 -8.38
CA THR A 53 1.19 6.22 -7.55
C THR A 53 -0.07 7.01 -7.81
N TYR A 54 -1.15 6.31 -8.16
CA TYR A 54 -2.47 6.91 -8.30
C TYR A 54 -3.24 6.83 -6.99
N LYS A 55 -4.29 7.63 -6.89
CA LYS A 55 -5.16 7.66 -5.71
C LYS A 55 -5.82 6.30 -5.51
N ASN A 56 -5.88 5.89 -4.24
CA ASN A 56 -6.67 4.73 -3.83
C ASN A 56 -8.16 5.06 -3.98
N PRO A 57 -8.93 4.30 -4.79
CA PRO A 57 -10.37 4.51 -4.92
C PRO A 57 -11.14 4.27 -3.62
N CYS A 58 -10.64 3.37 -2.76
CA CYS A 58 -11.23 2.98 -1.48
C CYS A 58 -10.51 3.64 -0.27
N ALA A 59 -9.93 4.82 -0.48
CA ALA A 59 -9.16 5.50 0.56
C ALA A 59 -10.02 5.82 1.80
N GLY A 60 -11.27 6.24 1.60
CA GLY A 60 -12.18 6.61 2.69
C GLY A 60 -12.55 5.40 3.55
N GLU A 61 -13.04 4.35 2.91
CA GLU A 61 -13.46 3.10 3.53
C GLU A 61 -12.29 2.45 4.28
N SER A 62 -11.11 2.41 3.66
CA SER A 62 -9.93 1.83 4.28
C SER A 62 -9.48 2.62 5.53
N ILE A 63 -9.51 3.95 5.50
CA ILE A 63 -9.18 4.79 6.66
C ILE A 63 -10.20 4.60 7.79
N ILE A 64 -11.50 4.61 7.48
CA ILE A 64 -12.57 4.44 8.48
C ILE A 64 -12.47 3.07 9.13
N PHE A 65 -12.35 2.02 8.31
CA PHE A 65 -12.28 0.65 8.80
C PHE A 65 -11.02 0.42 9.64
N ASN A 66 -9.86 0.90 9.19
CA ASN A 66 -8.63 0.75 9.95
C ASN A 66 -8.67 1.54 11.28
N SER A 67 -9.27 2.74 11.28
CA SER A 67 -9.49 3.52 12.51
C SER A 67 -10.39 2.80 13.50
N TYR A 68 -11.40 2.07 13.02
CA TYR A 68 -12.25 1.22 13.84
C TYR A 68 -11.48 0.03 14.43
N LEU A 69 -10.67 -0.66 13.62
CA LEU A 69 -9.81 -1.75 14.09
C LEU A 69 -8.82 -1.29 15.15
N ASP A 70 -8.15 -0.15 14.93
CA ASP A 70 -7.23 0.45 15.91
C ASP A 70 -7.92 0.75 17.25
N ARG A 71 -9.14 1.30 17.20
CA ARG A 71 -9.93 1.55 18.42
C ARG A 71 -10.29 0.26 19.16
N LYS A 72 -10.63 -0.81 18.44
CA LYS A 72 -10.94 -2.11 19.05
C LYS A 72 -9.69 -2.77 19.64
N LYS A 73 -8.54 -2.67 18.97
CA LYS A 73 -7.24 -3.16 19.44
C LYS A 73 -6.82 -2.44 20.74
N LYS A 74 -6.95 -1.11 20.78
CA LYS A 74 -6.71 -0.32 22.01
C LYS A 74 -7.63 -0.68 23.18
N LYS A 75 -8.85 -1.12 22.88
CA LYS A 75 -9.82 -1.59 23.89
C LYS A 75 -9.62 -3.06 24.29
N GLY A 76 -8.55 -3.72 23.83
CA GLY A 76 -8.25 -5.13 24.13
C GLY A 76 -9.23 -6.14 23.53
N LYS A 77 -10.06 -5.73 22.57
CA LYS A 77 -11.09 -6.59 21.97
C LYS A 77 -10.63 -7.34 20.71
N LEU A 78 -9.38 -7.16 20.29
CA LEU A 78 -8.78 -7.82 19.13
C LEU A 78 -7.35 -8.26 19.47
N PRO A 79 -6.92 -9.46 19.04
CA PRO A 79 -5.54 -9.89 19.18
C PRO A 79 -4.59 -8.97 18.38
N GLY A 80 -3.37 -8.85 18.91
CA GLY A 80 -2.35 -7.92 18.43
C GLY A 80 -1.59 -8.40 17.21
#